data_AF-A0A1D7YE55-F1
#
_entry.id   AF-A0A1D7YE55-F1
#
_cell.length_a   1.000
_cell.length_b   1.000
_cell.length_c   1.000
_cell.angle_alpha   90.00
_cell.angle_beta   90.00
_cell.angle_gamma   90.00
#
_symmetry.space_group_name_H-M   'P 1'
#
loop_
_entity.id
_entity.type
_entity.pdbx_description
1 polymer ?
#
loop_
_entity_poly.entity_id
_entity_poly.type
_entity_poly.pdbx_seq_one_letter_code
_entity_poly.pdbx_strand_id
1 'polypeptide(L)'
;MRRTILVPVEYTFCDAHIARDGSEVEATSSLTLGKDTWHLCLEHDVTFGRYLCDALGAPSENEVTPTAPDSMPVEPVSEPEPEPEPEPEREAAPVVEPDAEPVPSVMIAGEVPGYDWTDAREAVRRMGYEVVGRADESTVLLILGDGGDRNATKLRDASERGIPVMDVRKPGRFRDAIRAGELVGGDALPEPAKVDRSGVSERERNRAVRAWARENGYTVPTKGRIPMHVRHAYEMTHKDASEGKGIAA
;
A
#
# COMPACT_ATOMS: atom_id res chain seq x y z
N MET A 1 17.13 -57.94 21.73
CA MET A 1 15.88 -57.14 21.83
C MET A 1 16.04 -55.96 20.87
N ARG A 2 15.20 -55.83 19.83
CA ARG A 2 15.28 -54.71 18.88
C ARG A 2 14.51 -53.53 19.47
N ARG A 3 15.19 -52.40 19.67
CA ARG A 3 14.62 -51.18 20.21
C ARG A 3 14.06 -50.37 19.05
N THR A 4 12.74 -50.38 18.88
CA THR A 4 12.07 -49.51 17.91
C THR A 4 12.09 -48.10 18.48
N ILE A 5 12.81 -47.19 17.83
CA ILE A 5 12.82 -45.76 18.17
C ILE A 5 11.70 -45.13 17.34
N LEU A 6 10.69 -44.58 18.03
CA LEU A 6 9.68 -43.73 17.40
C LEU A 6 10.29 -42.33 17.28
N VAL A 7 10.62 -41.92 16.07
CA VAL A 7 11.01 -40.54 15.77
C VAL A 7 9.72 -39.80 15.39
N PRO A 8 9.32 -38.75 16.13
CA PRO A 8 8.21 -37.91 15.70
C PRO A 8 8.59 -37.23 14.39
N VAL A 9 7.77 -37.43 13.35
CA VAL A 9 7.91 -36.71 12.08
C VAL A 9 7.11 -35.43 12.23
N GLU A 10 7.81 -34.29 12.27
CA GLU A 10 7.18 -32.98 12.17
C GLU A 10 6.79 -32.77 10.71
N TYR A 11 5.49 -32.73 10.43
CA TYR A 11 4.97 -32.45 9.10
C TYR A 11 4.93 -30.94 8.90
N THR A 12 5.63 -30.46 7.88
CA THR A 12 5.47 -29.08 7.37
C THR A 12 4.41 -29.06 6.28
N PHE A 13 3.48 -28.11 6.34
CA PHE A 13 2.38 -27.98 5.37
C PHE A 13 2.64 -26.91 4.32
N CYS A 14 1.98 -27.03 3.17
CA CYS A 14 2.11 -26.15 2.04
C CYS A 14 1.36 -24.83 2.28
N ASP A 15 2.10 -23.72 2.41
CA ASP A 15 1.55 -22.39 2.69
C ASP A 15 0.58 -21.92 1.61
N ALA A 16 0.81 -22.28 0.35
CA ALA A 16 -0.07 -21.90 -0.77
C ALA A 16 -1.48 -22.52 -0.67
N HIS A 17 -1.59 -23.77 -0.21
CA HIS A 17 -2.89 -24.42 0.02
C HIS A 17 -3.60 -23.82 1.24
N ILE A 18 -2.84 -23.61 2.32
CA ILE A 18 -3.36 -22.96 3.53
C ILE A 18 -3.93 -21.57 3.19
N ALA A 19 -3.21 -20.77 2.40
CA ALA A 19 -3.65 -19.44 2.00
C ALA A 19 -4.84 -19.45 1.01
N ARG A 20 -4.90 -20.43 0.10
CA ARG A 20 -5.93 -20.48 -0.96
C ARG A 20 -7.27 -21.03 -0.47
N ASP A 21 -7.25 -22.17 0.20
CA ASP A 21 -8.44 -22.94 0.57
C ASP A 21 -8.37 -23.54 1.99
N GLY A 22 -7.28 -23.31 2.73
CA GLY A 22 -7.08 -23.82 4.08
C GLY A 22 -6.72 -25.30 4.13
N SER A 23 -6.42 -25.95 2.98
CA SER A 23 -6.06 -27.37 2.98
C SER A 23 -4.64 -27.62 3.48
N GLU A 24 -4.49 -28.70 4.25
CA GLU A 24 -3.21 -29.17 4.79
C GLU A 24 -2.60 -30.20 3.83
N VAL A 25 -1.77 -29.72 2.91
CA VAL A 25 -1.00 -30.57 1.99
C VAL A 25 0.45 -30.59 2.46
N GLU A 26 1.09 -31.75 2.50
CA GLU A 26 2.50 -31.88 2.93
C GLU A 26 3.43 -31.08 2.00
N ALA A 27 4.27 -30.25 2.59
CA ALA A 27 5.30 -29.52 1.87
C ALA A 27 6.49 -30.43 1.59
N THR A 28 6.93 -30.44 0.34
CA THR A 28 8.09 -31.22 -0.13
C THR A 28 9.35 -30.37 -0.27
N SER A 29 9.20 -29.04 -0.23
CA SER A 29 10.27 -28.08 -0.50
C SER A 29 10.08 -26.81 0.33
N SER A 30 11.16 -26.07 0.55
CA SER A 30 11.12 -24.72 1.10
C SER A 30 11.77 -23.74 0.12
N LEU A 31 11.08 -22.64 -0.14
CA LEU A 31 11.56 -21.53 -0.96
C LEU A 31 11.86 -20.34 -0.05
N THR A 32 13.04 -19.75 -0.22
CA THR A 32 13.48 -18.59 0.59
C THR A 32 13.75 -17.40 -0.31
N LEU A 33 13.21 -16.23 0.07
CA LEU A 33 13.49 -14.95 -0.61
C LEU A 33 13.77 -13.89 0.45
N GLY A 34 15.04 -13.50 0.58
CA GLY A 34 15.47 -12.57 1.61
C GLY A 34 15.28 -13.15 3.01
N LYS A 35 14.32 -12.61 3.78
CA LYS A 35 14.01 -13.04 5.16
C LYS A 35 12.82 -13.98 5.24
N ASP A 36 12.07 -14.12 4.16
CA ASP A 36 10.83 -14.87 4.13
C ASP A 36 11.09 -16.29 3.62
N THR A 37 10.45 -17.27 4.27
CA THR A 37 10.49 -18.69 3.91
C THR A 37 9.08 -19.19 3.69
N TRP A 38 8.85 -19.89 2.59
CA TRP A 38 7.58 -20.57 2.30
C TRP A 38 7.80 -22.07 2.12
N HIS A 39 6.94 -22.87 2.73
CA HIS A 39 6.90 -24.32 2.57
C HIS A 39 5.90 -24.67 1.47
N LEU A 40 6.34 -25.36 0.43
CA LEU A 40 5.54 -25.62 -0.77
C LEU A 40 5.51 -27.12 -1.10
N CYS A 41 4.34 -27.59 -1.54
CA CYS A 41 4.23 -28.88 -2.22
C CYS A 41 4.82 -28.77 -3.65
N LEU A 42 5.13 -29.92 -4.26
CA LEU A 42 5.79 -29.99 -5.57
C LEU A 42 5.09 -29.17 -6.67
N GLU A 43 3.75 -29.18 -6.70
CA GLU A 43 2.97 -28.42 -7.69
C GLU A 43 3.16 -26.91 -7.54
N HIS A 44 3.09 -26.43 -6.30
CA HIS A 44 3.26 -25.01 -6.01
C HIS A 44 4.71 -24.58 -6.17
N ASP A 45 5.68 -25.40 -5.78
CA ASP A 45 7.11 -25.12 -5.97
C ASP A 45 7.45 -24.88 -7.45
N VAL A 46 7.02 -25.80 -8.34
CA VAL A 46 7.26 -25.67 -9.79
C VAL A 46 6.55 -24.43 -10.36
N THR A 47 5.32 -24.17 -9.92
CA THR A 47 4.54 -23.02 -10.40
C THR A 47 5.14 -21.69 -9.93
N PHE A 48 5.50 -21.59 -8.65
CA PHE A 48 6.13 -20.40 -8.06
C PHE A 48 7.51 -20.16 -8.67
N GLY A 49 8.33 -21.21 -8.78
CA GLY A 49 9.66 -21.13 -9.38
C GLY A 49 9.62 -20.60 -10.81
N ARG A 50 8.62 -21.01 -11.62
CA ARG A 50 8.43 -20.45 -12.96
C ARG A 50 8.11 -18.96 -12.94
N TYR A 51 7.17 -18.53 -12.08
CA TYR A 51 6.87 -17.10 -11.94
C TYR A 51 8.08 -16.29 -11.47
N LEU A 52 8.89 -16.85 -10.59
CA LEU A 52 10.10 -16.21 -10.09
C LEU A 52 11.14 -16.04 -11.20
N CYS A 53 11.37 -17.08 -12.01
CA CYS A 53 12.22 -17.01 -13.19
C CYS A 53 11.69 -16.02 -14.24
N ASP A 54 10.37 -15.95 -14.45
CA ASP A 54 9.76 -15.01 -15.39
C ASP A 54 9.90 -13.55 -14.90
N ALA A 55 9.85 -13.32 -13.58
CA ALA A 55 9.93 -11.99 -12.98
C ALA A 55 11.37 -11.48 -12.76
N LEU A 56 12.28 -12.36 -12.32
CA LEU A 56 13.65 -12.01 -11.96
C LEU A 56 14.67 -12.40 -13.03
N GLY A 57 14.26 -13.16 -14.04
CA GLY A 57 15.15 -13.81 -14.99
C GLY A 57 15.56 -15.21 -14.52
N ALA A 58 15.85 -16.09 -15.48
CA ALA A 58 16.42 -17.40 -15.16
C ALA A 58 17.85 -17.20 -14.61
N PRO A 59 18.22 -17.90 -13.52
CA PRO A 59 19.60 -17.87 -13.05
C PRO A 59 20.50 -18.38 -14.18
N SER A 60 21.51 -17.60 -14.57
CA SER A 60 22.53 -18.09 -15.48
C SER A 60 23.24 -19.27 -14.82
N GLU A 61 23.45 -20.37 -15.55
CA GLU A 61 24.08 -21.61 -15.04
C GLU A 61 25.52 -21.42 -14.50
N ASN A 62 26.06 -20.20 -14.53
CA ASN A 62 27.32 -19.79 -13.91
C ASN A 62 27.08 -19.01 -12.63
N GLU A 63 27.01 -19.71 -11.50
CA GLU A 63 27.32 -19.30 -10.11
C GLU A 63 26.36 -19.99 -9.13
N VAL A 64 26.56 -21.30 -8.97
CA VAL A 64 26.25 -21.93 -7.69
C VAL A 64 27.59 -22.31 -7.08
N THR A 65 28.22 -21.33 -6.44
CA THR A 65 29.28 -21.60 -5.46
C THR A 65 28.56 -22.15 -4.23
N PRO A 66 28.70 -23.43 -3.86
CA PRO A 66 28.12 -23.93 -2.62
C PRO A 66 28.85 -23.24 -1.47
N THR A 67 28.21 -22.26 -0.85
CA THR A 67 28.69 -21.68 0.40
C THR A 67 28.60 -22.79 1.45
N ALA A 68 29.74 -23.38 1.77
CA ALA A 68 29.87 -24.35 2.84
C ALA A 68 29.35 -23.73 4.15
N PRO A 69 28.67 -24.50 5.02
CA PRO A 69 28.27 -24.01 6.33
C PRO A 69 29.54 -23.70 7.13
N ASP A 70 29.78 -22.41 7.34
CA ASP A 70 30.91 -21.89 8.09
C ASP A 70 30.82 -22.39 9.54
N SER A 71 31.54 -23.49 9.78
CA SER A 71 31.64 -24.13 11.08
C SER A 71 32.69 -23.35 11.85
N MET A 72 32.29 -22.27 12.50
CA MET A 72 33.19 -21.55 13.40
C MET A 72 33.57 -22.46 14.58
N PRO A 73 34.86 -22.73 14.80
CA PRO A 73 35.31 -23.46 15.98
C PRO A 73 35.13 -22.58 17.21
N VAL A 74 34.45 -23.13 18.22
CA VAL A 74 34.31 -22.53 19.55
C VAL A 74 35.69 -22.51 20.21
N GLU A 75 36.30 -21.32 20.30
CA GLU A 75 37.49 -21.12 21.12
C GLU A 75 37.13 -21.25 22.61
N PRO A 76 38.00 -21.89 23.42
CA PRO A 76 37.74 -22.05 24.84
C PRO A 76 37.86 -20.72 25.58
N VAL A 77 36.76 -20.36 26.26
CA VAL A 77 36.64 -19.25 27.20
C VAL A 77 37.79 -19.29 28.22
N SER A 78 38.67 -18.30 28.14
CA SER A 78 39.64 -17.97 29.18
C SER A 78 38.98 -17.07 30.23
N GLU A 79 39.32 -17.31 31.49
CA GLU A 79 38.80 -16.63 32.68
C GLU A 79 38.90 -15.09 32.61
N PRO A 80 37.95 -14.35 33.19
CA PRO A 80 37.96 -12.89 33.15
C PRO A 80 39.00 -12.31 34.12
N GLU A 81 39.92 -11.50 33.60
CA GLU A 81 40.71 -10.56 34.40
C GLU A 81 39.82 -9.44 34.97
N PRO A 82 40.11 -8.93 36.18
CA PRO A 82 39.28 -7.94 36.84
C PRO A 82 39.29 -6.59 36.10
N GLU A 83 38.09 -6.03 35.93
CA GLU A 83 37.82 -4.73 35.31
C GLU A 83 38.62 -3.58 35.96
N PRO A 84 39.33 -2.74 35.19
CA PRO A 84 39.83 -1.47 35.70
C PRO A 84 38.68 -0.46 35.87
N GLU A 85 38.75 0.31 36.95
CA GLU A 85 37.78 1.34 37.35
C GLU A 85 37.45 2.34 36.23
N PRO A 86 36.19 2.84 36.15
CA PRO A 86 35.77 3.76 35.11
C PRO A 86 36.46 5.13 35.25
N GLU A 87 37.21 5.54 34.22
CA GLU A 87 37.66 6.92 34.06
C GLU A 87 36.46 7.85 33.77
N PRO A 88 36.50 9.12 34.26
CA PRO A 88 35.37 10.02 34.22
C PRO A 88 34.92 10.38 32.81
N GLU A 89 33.60 10.34 32.62
CA GLU A 89 32.85 10.70 31.41
C GLU A 89 33.40 11.97 30.76
N ARG A 90 34.05 11.80 29.60
CA ARG A 90 34.21 12.91 28.66
C ARG A 90 32.82 13.17 28.08
N GLU A 91 32.24 14.30 28.45
CA GLU A 91 31.10 14.90 27.76
C GLU A 91 31.38 14.88 26.25
N ALA A 92 30.77 13.91 25.57
CA ALA A 92 30.75 13.88 24.13
C ALA A 92 30.02 15.14 23.69
N ALA A 93 30.76 16.09 23.13
CA ALA A 93 30.18 17.21 22.43
C ALA A 93 29.12 16.66 21.45
N PRO A 94 27.93 17.29 21.34
CA PRO A 94 26.88 16.80 20.46
C PRO A 94 27.45 16.73 19.04
N VAL A 95 27.55 15.51 18.53
CA VAL A 95 27.79 15.25 17.12
C VAL A 95 26.58 15.84 16.41
N VAL A 96 26.77 17.00 15.79
CA VAL A 96 25.78 17.60 14.90
C VAL A 96 25.62 16.61 13.76
N GLU A 97 24.51 15.86 13.77
CA GLU A 97 24.12 15.00 12.67
C GLU A 97 24.09 15.87 11.41
N PRO A 98 24.76 15.47 10.31
CA PRO A 98 24.69 16.22 9.07
C PRO A 98 23.21 16.29 8.65
N ASP A 99 22.73 17.51 8.38
CA ASP A 99 21.40 17.78 7.86
C ASP A 99 21.06 16.77 6.76
N ALA A 100 20.17 15.83 7.07
CA ALA A 100 19.69 14.85 6.12
C ALA A 100 19.06 15.61 4.94
N GLU A 101 19.53 15.33 3.72
CA GLU A 101 18.97 15.97 2.53
C GLU A 101 17.45 15.74 2.49
N PRO A 102 16.65 16.78 2.21
CA PRO A 102 15.20 16.67 2.27
C PRO A 102 14.72 15.65 1.24
N VAL A 103 14.04 14.61 1.72
CA VAL A 103 13.47 13.56 0.86
C VAL A 103 12.47 14.21 -0.10
N PRO A 104 12.56 13.95 -1.41
CA PRO A 104 11.64 14.54 -2.38
C PRO A 104 10.22 14.06 -2.09
N SER A 105 9.27 14.99 -2.07
CA SER A 105 7.88 14.70 -1.73
C SER A 105 6.95 14.76 -2.95
N VAL A 106 5.87 14.01 -2.91
CA VAL A 106 4.90 13.84 -3.98
C VAL A 106 3.49 13.98 -3.42
N MET A 107 2.65 14.73 -4.13
CA MET A 107 1.22 14.82 -3.81
C MET A 107 0.42 13.86 -4.68
N ILE A 108 -0.55 13.17 -4.08
CA ILE A 108 -1.53 12.36 -4.83
C ILE A 108 -2.90 13.01 -4.72
N ALA A 109 -3.55 13.31 -5.85
CA ALA A 109 -4.90 13.86 -5.90
C ALA A 109 -5.84 12.94 -6.70
N GLY A 110 -6.89 12.43 -6.06
CA GLY A 110 -7.83 11.49 -6.68
C GLY A 110 -7.45 10.03 -6.50
N GLU A 111 -8.23 9.14 -7.09
CA GLU A 111 -8.00 7.69 -7.07
C GLU A 111 -7.06 7.29 -8.21
N VAL A 112 -6.09 6.41 -7.94
CA VAL A 112 -5.15 5.94 -8.96
C VAL A 112 -5.71 4.69 -9.62
N PRO A 113 -5.94 4.67 -10.95
CA PRO A 113 -6.53 3.52 -11.62
C PRO A 113 -5.74 2.22 -11.37
N GLY A 114 -6.41 1.21 -10.82
CA GLY A 114 -5.82 -0.10 -10.57
C GLY A 114 -4.97 -0.21 -9.30
N TYR A 115 -4.98 0.82 -8.45
CA TYR A 115 -4.34 0.81 -7.13
C TYR A 115 -5.34 1.28 -6.08
N ASP A 116 -5.34 0.67 -4.91
CA ASP A 116 -5.99 1.30 -3.77
C ASP A 116 -5.14 2.49 -3.29
N TRP A 117 -5.75 3.35 -2.48
CA TRP A 117 -5.10 4.55 -1.95
C TRP A 117 -3.84 4.24 -1.12
N THR A 118 -3.84 3.13 -0.38
CA THR A 118 -2.73 2.67 0.45
C THR A 118 -1.60 2.13 -0.42
N ASP A 119 -1.92 1.23 -1.36
CA ASP A 119 -0.95 0.65 -2.30
C ASP A 119 -0.27 1.74 -3.14
N ALA A 120 -1.03 2.73 -3.64
CA ALA A 120 -0.46 3.83 -4.41
C ALA A 120 0.57 4.63 -3.59
N ARG A 121 0.28 4.89 -2.31
CA ARG A 121 1.20 5.60 -1.42
C ARG A 121 2.44 4.79 -1.10
N GLU A 122 2.25 3.50 -0.84
CA GLU A 122 3.35 2.61 -0.54
C GLU A 122 4.27 2.44 -1.75
N ALA A 123 3.70 2.31 -2.95
CA ALA A 123 4.47 2.25 -4.20
C ALA A 123 5.35 3.50 -4.37
N VAL A 124 4.81 4.70 -4.14
CA VAL A 124 5.57 5.95 -4.21
C VAL A 124 6.67 6.01 -3.13
N ARG A 125 6.40 5.51 -1.92
CA ARG A 125 7.41 5.42 -0.85
C ARG A 125 8.54 4.45 -1.15
N ARG A 126 8.24 3.31 -1.77
CA ARG A 126 9.27 2.35 -2.21
C ARG A 126 10.21 2.92 -3.26
N MET A 127 9.76 3.93 -4.03
CA MET A 127 10.59 4.69 -4.96
C MET A 127 11.44 5.78 -4.29
N GLY A 128 11.36 5.93 -2.96
CA GLY A 128 12.12 6.92 -2.20
C GLY A 128 11.46 8.30 -2.09
N TYR A 129 10.19 8.43 -2.45
CA TYR A 129 9.45 9.69 -2.30
C TYR A 129 8.59 9.71 -1.04
N GLU A 130 8.48 10.87 -0.40
CA GLU A 130 7.51 11.08 0.68
C GLU A 130 6.14 11.48 0.12
N VAL A 131 5.04 10.91 0.63
CA VAL A 131 3.70 11.32 0.19
C VAL A 131 3.10 12.36 1.11
N VAL A 132 2.93 13.58 0.61
CA VAL A 132 2.43 14.73 1.37
C VAL A 132 1.01 15.14 0.99
N GLY A 133 0.31 15.76 1.94
CA GLY A 133 -1.05 16.25 1.76
C GLY A 133 -1.14 17.66 1.17
N ARG A 134 -0.08 18.46 1.32
CA ARG A 134 0.08 19.82 0.83
C ARG A 134 1.46 19.97 0.22
N ALA A 135 1.59 20.92 -0.70
CA ALA A 135 2.88 21.21 -1.28
C ALA A 135 3.78 21.94 -0.28
N ASP A 136 5.00 21.43 -0.15
CA ASP A 136 6.12 22.02 0.57
C ASP A 136 7.27 22.33 -0.42
N GLU A 137 8.45 22.66 0.11
CA GLU A 137 9.63 22.99 -0.68
C GLU A 137 10.30 21.76 -1.31
N SER A 138 10.06 20.57 -0.74
CA SER A 138 10.56 19.30 -1.30
C SER A 138 9.58 18.66 -2.29
N THR A 139 8.41 19.25 -2.52
CA THR A 139 7.39 18.69 -3.42
C THR A 139 7.80 18.79 -4.88
N VAL A 140 8.14 17.66 -5.47
CA VAL A 140 8.63 17.57 -6.85
C VAL A 140 7.54 17.24 -7.87
N LEU A 141 6.42 16.62 -7.46
CA LEU A 141 5.40 16.14 -8.40
C LEU A 141 3.99 16.09 -7.80
N LEU A 142 2.99 16.40 -8.63
CA LEU A 142 1.58 16.09 -8.37
C LEU A 142 1.12 14.92 -9.26
N ILE A 143 0.74 13.80 -8.64
CA ILE A 143 0.04 12.69 -9.29
C ILE A 143 -1.46 12.98 -9.31
N LEU A 144 -2.02 13.06 -10.50
CA LEU A 144 -3.44 13.35 -10.73
C LEU A 144 -4.18 12.10 -11.21
N GLY A 145 -5.00 11.54 -10.33
CA GLY A 145 -5.90 10.42 -10.61
C GLY A 145 -7.34 10.85 -10.86
N ASP A 146 -8.24 9.87 -10.87
CA ASP A 146 -9.66 10.05 -11.08
C ASP A 146 -10.28 10.89 -9.96
N GLY A 147 -11.04 11.92 -10.35
CA GLY A 147 -11.62 12.89 -9.42
C GLY A 147 -10.62 13.85 -8.76
N GLY A 148 -9.33 13.79 -9.13
CA GLY A 148 -8.29 14.70 -8.63
C GLY A 148 -8.50 16.16 -9.05
N ASP A 149 -9.19 16.38 -10.17
CA ASP A 149 -9.64 17.68 -10.70
C ASP A 149 -10.54 18.45 -9.72
N ARG A 150 -11.22 17.74 -8.83
CA ARG A 150 -12.07 18.31 -7.78
C ARG A 150 -11.28 18.82 -6.57
N ASN A 151 -10.01 18.45 -6.45
CA ASN A 151 -9.17 18.87 -5.34
C ASN A 151 -8.49 20.22 -5.63
N ALA A 152 -9.30 21.28 -5.56
CA ALA A 152 -8.88 22.64 -5.88
C ALA A 152 -7.70 23.14 -5.05
N THR A 153 -7.52 22.64 -3.81
CA THR A 153 -6.38 23.03 -2.97
C THR A 153 -5.07 22.49 -3.54
N LYS A 154 -4.99 21.19 -3.86
CA LYS A 154 -3.77 20.58 -4.39
C LYS A 154 -3.41 21.11 -5.78
N LEU A 155 -4.40 21.36 -6.63
CA LEU A 155 -4.19 21.96 -7.95
C LEU A 155 -3.70 23.40 -7.85
N ARG A 156 -4.25 24.18 -6.91
CA ARG A 156 -3.77 25.54 -6.66
C ARG A 156 -2.34 25.53 -6.13
N ASP A 157 -2.04 24.70 -5.14
CA ASP A 157 -0.70 24.57 -4.57
C ASP A 157 0.33 24.18 -5.64
N ALA A 158 -0.02 23.23 -6.52
CA ALA A 158 0.83 22.84 -7.65
C ALA A 158 1.01 23.95 -8.68
N SER A 159 -0.06 24.69 -9.02
CA SER A 159 -0.01 25.83 -9.94
C SER A 159 0.88 26.96 -9.42
N GLU A 160 0.68 27.37 -8.17
CA GLU A 160 1.39 28.50 -7.55
C GLU A 160 2.89 28.23 -7.42
N ARG A 161 3.27 26.96 -7.22
CA ARG A 161 4.66 26.52 -7.06
C ARG A 161 5.29 26.00 -8.36
N GLY A 162 4.54 25.95 -9.46
CA GLY A 162 5.03 25.41 -10.74
C GLY A 162 5.38 23.93 -10.69
N ILE A 163 4.72 23.16 -9.81
CA ILE A 163 4.98 21.73 -9.63
C ILE A 163 4.45 20.97 -10.85
N PRO A 164 5.29 20.13 -11.49
CA PRO A 164 4.85 19.34 -12.64
C PRO A 164 3.77 18.32 -12.24
N VAL A 165 2.94 17.98 -13.21
CA VAL A 165 1.82 17.05 -13.01
C VAL A 165 2.05 15.80 -13.81
N MET A 166 1.75 14.66 -13.20
CA MET A 166 1.61 13.38 -13.88
C MET A 166 0.14 12.98 -13.86
N ASP A 167 -0.47 12.90 -15.05
CA ASP A 167 -1.85 12.44 -15.22
C ASP A 167 -1.89 10.91 -15.32
N VAL A 168 -2.30 10.26 -14.24
CA VAL A 168 -2.40 8.80 -14.15
C VAL A 168 -3.77 8.25 -14.53
N ARG A 169 -4.68 9.09 -15.01
CA ARG A 169 -5.97 8.66 -15.59
C ARG A 169 -5.79 7.86 -16.87
N LYS A 170 -4.65 8.04 -17.55
CA LYS A 170 -4.23 7.19 -18.66
C LYS A 170 -3.95 5.77 -18.13
N PRO A 171 -4.68 4.75 -18.59
CA PRO A 171 -4.52 3.39 -18.08
C PRO A 171 -3.06 2.91 -18.17
N GLY A 172 -2.56 2.32 -17.09
CA GLY A 172 -1.20 1.77 -17.04
C GLY A 172 -0.08 2.77 -16.75
N ARG A 173 -0.29 4.08 -16.93
CA ARG A 173 0.79 5.08 -16.77
C ARG A 173 1.47 5.02 -15.41
N PHE A 174 0.68 4.97 -14.33
CA PHE A 174 1.24 4.87 -12.98
C PHE A 174 2.02 3.56 -12.80
N ARG A 175 1.45 2.43 -13.25
CA ARG A 175 2.11 1.12 -13.20
C ARG A 175 3.44 1.12 -13.93
N ASP A 176 3.49 1.71 -15.12
CA ASP A 176 4.70 1.79 -15.94
C ASP A 176 5.75 2.68 -15.28
N ALA A 177 5.34 3.80 -14.66
CA ALA A 177 6.22 4.67 -13.89
C ALA A 177 6.80 3.97 -12.65
N ILE A 178 5.97 3.21 -11.90
CA ILE A 178 6.45 2.40 -10.77
C ILE A 178 7.47 1.35 -11.25
N ARG A 179 7.20 0.67 -12.37
CA ARG A 179 8.11 -0.34 -12.95
C ARG A 179 9.41 0.26 -13.45
N ALA A 180 9.35 1.47 -14.02
CA ALA A 180 10.52 2.20 -14.48
C ALA A 180 11.35 2.79 -13.33
N GLY A 181 10.78 2.89 -12.13
CA GLY A 181 11.46 3.49 -10.97
C GLY A 181 11.52 5.02 -11.01
N GLU A 182 10.82 5.66 -11.94
CA GLU A 182 10.85 7.11 -12.13
C GLU A 182 9.45 7.70 -12.36
N LEU A 183 9.14 8.79 -11.64
CA LEU A 183 7.88 9.51 -11.79
C LEU A 183 8.05 10.74 -12.71
N VAL A 184 7.80 10.57 -14.01
CA VAL A 184 7.93 11.65 -14.99
C VAL A 184 6.65 12.50 -15.08
N GLY A 185 6.75 13.74 -14.59
CA GLY A 185 5.74 14.78 -14.81
C GLY A 185 5.84 15.45 -16.19
N GLY A 186 4.93 16.39 -16.45
CA GLY A 186 4.93 17.19 -17.70
C GLY A 186 3.57 17.23 -18.39
N ASP A 187 2.54 16.62 -17.80
CA ASP A 187 1.17 16.80 -18.28
C ASP A 187 0.67 18.21 -17.89
N ALA A 188 -0.24 18.75 -18.71
CA ALA A 188 -0.86 20.04 -18.43
C ALA A 188 -1.68 19.97 -17.14
N LEU A 189 -1.43 20.90 -16.22
CA LEU A 189 -2.26 21.05 -15.03
C LEU A 189 -3.68 21.41 -15.46
N PRO A 190 -4.70 20.60 -15.13
CA PRO A 190 -6.08 20.96 -15.45
C PRO A 190 -6.48 22.18 -14.63
N GLU A 191 -7.27 23.07 -15.24
CA GLU A 191 -7.95 24.09 -14.45
C GLU A 191 -8.81 23.39 -13.39
N PRO A 192 -8.75 23.82 -12.11
CA PRO A 192 -9.57 23.23 -11.08
C PRO A 192 -11.01 23.32 -11.53
N ALA A 193 -11.63 22.15 -11.74
CA ALA A 193 -13.00 22.09 -12.21
C ALA A 193 -13.82 22.95 -11.25
N LYS A 194 -14.43 24.02 -11.76
CA LYS A 194 -15.44 24.75 -11.00
C LYS A 194 -16.46 23.69 -10.64
N VAL A 195 -16.48 23.30 -9.38
CA VAL A 195 -17.41 22.32 -8.87
C VAL A 195 -18.78 22.96 -9.00
N ASP A 196 -19.39 22.85 -10.16
CA ASP A 196 -20.83 22.87 -10.26
C ASP A 196 -21.27 21.76 -9.31
N ARG A 197 -21.89 22.19 -8.21
CA ARG A 197 -22.43 21.33 -7.15
C ARG A 197 -23.62 20.53 -7.68
N SER A 198 -23.47 19.86 -8.82
CA SER A 198 -24.52 19.09 -9.50
C SER A 198 -24.82 17.75 -8.81
N GLY A 199 -24.22 17.51 -7.64
CA GLY A 199 -24.78 16.63 -6.62
C GLY A 199 -25.17 17.46 -5.41
N VAL A 200 -26.44 17.39 -5.01
CA VAL A 200 -26.94 17.86 -3.71
C VAL A 200 -25.90 17.48 -2.66
N SER A 201 -25.32 18.49 -1.99
CA SER A 201 -24.19 18.26 -1.09
C SER A 201 -24.53 17.14 -0.11
N GLU A 202 -23.58 16.28 0.27
CA GLU A 202 -23.89 15.15 1.15
C GLU A 202 -24.58 15.59 2.45
N ARG A 203 -24.30 16.82 2.91
CA ARG A 203 -24.98 17.47 4.04
C ARG A 203 -26.46 17.75 3.75
N GLU A 204 -26.77 18.22 2.55
CA GLU A 204 -28.11 18.51 2.07
C GLU A 204 -28.88 17.22 1.76
N ARG A 205 -28.24 16.20 1.16
CA ARG A 205 -28.79 14.85 1.01
C ARG A 205 -29.16 14.27 2.37
N ASN A 206 -28.25 14.35 3.34
CA ASN A 206 -28.51 13.88 4.70
C ASN A 206 -29.60 14.72 5.41
N ARG A 207 -29.80 15.99 5.03
CA ARG A 207 -30.90 16.81 5.55
C ARG A 207 -32.23 16.34 4.97
N ALA A 208 -32.28 16.09 3.66
CA ALA A 208 -33.45 15.57 2.95
C ALA A 208 -33.85 14.18 3.48
N VAL A 209 -32.91 13.26 3.63
CA VAL A 209 -33.16 11.92 4.20
C VAL A 209 -33.74 12.02 5.60
N ARG A 210 -33.24 12.93 6.46
CA ARG A 210 -33.79 13.10 7.82
C ARG A 210 -35.17 13.75 7.84
N ALA A 211 -35.45 14.67 6.92
CA ALA A 211 -36.77 15.28 6.80
C ALA A 211 -37.80 14.23 6.37
N TRP A 212 -37.49 13.50 5.29
CA TRP A 212 -38.29 12.37 4.81
C TRP A 212 -38.48 11.30 5.88
N ALA A 213 -37.43 10.93 6.61
CA ALA A 213 -37.50 9.94 7.68
C ALA A 213 -38.48 10.35 8.78
N ARG A 214 -38.44 11.63 9.22
CA ARG A 214 -39.37 12.15 10.23
C ARG A 214 -40.81 12.21 9.73
N GLU A 215 -41.02 12.56 8.46
CA GLU A 215 -42.34 12.55 7.82
C GLU A 215 -42.93 11.15 7.69
N ASN A 216 -42.07 10.14 7.52
CA ASN A 216 -42.46 8.72 7.41
C ASN A 216 -42.41 7.98 8.77
N GLY A 217 -42.30 8.70 9.89
CA GLY A 217 -42.38 8.10 11.23
C GLY A 217 -41.12 7.38 11.73
N TYR A 218 -39.98 7.52 11.05
CA TYR A 218 -38.71 6.97 11.50
C TYR A 218 -38.07 7.86 12.59
N THR A 219 -37.59 7.22 13.67
CA THR A 219 -36.80 7.90 14.70
C THR A 219 -35.35 8.07 14.23
N VAL A 220 -34.99 9.28 13.82
CA VAL A 220 -33.63 9.63 13.39
C VAL A 220 -32.98 10.69 14.28
N PRO A 221 -31.69 10.55 14.65
CA PRO A 221 -30.95 11.58 15.36
C PRO A 221 -30.88 12.91 14.60
N THR A 222 -30.98 14.04 15.32
CA THR A 222 -30.89 15.40 14.75
C THR A 222 -29.50 15.71 14.19
N LYS A 223 -28.45 15.06 14.71
CA LYS A 223 -27.05 15.15 14.28
C LYS A 223 -26.44 13.75 14.20
N GLY A 224 -25.40 13.60 13.37
CA GLY A 224 -24.63 12.35 13.25
C GLY A 224 -25.06 11.44 12.09
N ARG A 225 -24.54 10.21 12.09
CA ARG A 225 -24.76 9.22 11.01
C ARG A 225 -26.22 8.79 10.96
N ILE A 226 -26.79 8.71 9.74
CA ILE A 226 -28.15 8.22 9.53
C ILE A 226 -28.13 6.69 9.58
N PRO A 227 -29.02 6.02 10.33
CA PRO A 227 -29.11 4.58 10.36
C PRO A 227 -29.28 3.98 8.94
N MET A 228 -28.61 2.86 8.69
CA MET A 228 -28.55 2.25 7.35
C MET A 228 -29.95 1.93 6.78
N HIS A 229 -30.85 1.40 7.61
CA HIS A 229 -32.21 1.05 7.19
C HIS A 229 -33.02 2.26 6.68
N VAL A 230 -32.81 3.45 7.27
CA VAL A 230 -33.47 4.69 6.84
C VAL A 230 -32.92 5.18 5.50
N ARG A 231 -31.59 5.07 5.31
CA ARG A 231 -30.97 5.40 4.02
C ARG A 231 -31.50 4.50 2.91
N HIS A 232 -31.55 3.20 3.15
CA HIS A 232 -32.05 2.23 2.18
C HIS A 232 -33.52 2.48 1.82
N ALA A 233 -34.37 2.78 2.81
CA ALA A 233 -35.77 3.09 2.56
C ALA A 233 -35.96 4.40 1.76
N TYR A 234 -35.13 5.42 2.03
CA TYR A 234 -35.10 6.65 1.23
C TYR A 234 -34.64 6.39 -0.20
N GLU A 235 -33.59 5.60 -0.38
CA GLU A 235 -33.07 5.23 -1.70
C GLU A 235 -34.11 4.46 -2.51
N MET A 236 -34.81 3.48 -1.93
CA MET A 236 -35.86 2.74 -2.64
C MET A 236 -37.01 3.65 -3.09
N THR A 237 -37.45 4.60 -2.25
CA THR A 237 -38.57 5.51 -2.62
C THR A 237 -38.19 6.57 -3.65
N HIS A 238 -36.92 6.94 -3.73
CA HIS A 238 -36.45 7.99 -4.64
C HIS A 238 -35.75 7.44 -5.90
N LYS A 239 -35.39 6.16 -5.91
CA LYS A 239 -34.86 5.46 -7.10
C LYS A 239 -35.92 5.38 -8.21
N ASP A 240 -37.16 5.07 -7.84
CA ASP A 240 -38.29 5.00 -8.78
C ASP A 240 -38.58 6.34 -9.47
N ALA A 241 -38.34 7.47 -8.78
CA ALA A 241 -38.49 8.81 -9.35
C ALA A 241 -37.36 9.21 -10.32
N SER A 242 -36.18 8.59 -10.20
CA SER A 242 -35.04 8.84 -11.07
C SER A 242 -35.07 7.98 -12.35
N GLU A 243 -35.60 6.77 -12.27
CA GLU A 243 -35.75 5.87 -13.43
C GLU A 243 -36.92 6.29 -14.35
N GLY A 244 -37.95 6.96 -13.81
CA GLY A 244 -39.08 7.48 -14.59
C GLY A 244 -38.79 8.72 -15.46
N LYS A 245 -37.62 9.37 -15.33
CA LYS A 245 -37.24 10.54 -16.13
C LYS A 245 -36.49 10.21 -17.43
N GLY A 246 -36.23 8.93 -17.71
CA GLY A 246 -35.48 8.48 -18.89
C GLY A 246 -36.29 8.00 -20.09
N ILE A 247 -37.63 7.95 -20.04
CA ILE A 247 -38.47 7.33 -21.09
C ILE A 247 -39.36 8.33 -21.85
N ALA A 248 -39.23 9.63 -21.60
CA ALA A 248 -39.96 10.66 -22.34
C ALA A 248 -39.01 11.72 -22.91
N ALA A 249 -38.27 11.37 -23.96
CA ALA A 249 -37.67 12.29 -24.92
C ALA A 249 -37.53 11.59 -26.27
#